data_AF-A0A446D0H2-F1
#
_entry.id   AF-A0A446D0H2-F1
#
_cell.length_a   1.000
_cell.length_b   1.000
_cell.length_c   1.000
_cell.angle_alpha   90.00
_cell.angle_beta   90.00
_cell.angle_gamma   90.00
#
_symmetry.space_group_name_H-M   'P 1'
#
loop_
_entity.id
_entity.type
_entity.pdbx_description
1 polymer ?
#
loop_
_entity_poly.entity_id
_entity_poly.type
_entity_poly.pdbx_seq_one_letter_code
_entity_poly.pdbx_strand_id
1 'polypeptide(L)'
;MRKILTGLAWVLGAVSPAWAAPDASEQAQYDSFVMAAGASNGAARACGASEPDLAQHQATARKNLLQYAQEYGFSAGGYDALFQKGQAEGKTMMDEMKRSGVDGCRGVLGGFQSERVMEYEEMKNALAEVNDGLPGEDAK
;
A
#
# COMPACT_ATOMS: atom_id res chain seq x y z
N MET A 1 28.06 33.67 -47.48
CA MET A 1 28.01 33.12 -46.12
C MET A 1 26.75 32.27 -45.98
N ARG A 2 26.91 30.96 -45.78
CA ARG A 2 25.83 30.00 -45.51
C ARG A 2 25.42 30.13 -44.05
N LYS A 3 24.12 30.06 -43.75
CA LYS A 3 23.49 29.24 -42.68
C LYS A 3 22.09 29.77 -42.33
N ILE A 4 21.06 29.00 -42.68
CA ILE A 4 19.83 28.92 -41.88
C ILE A 4 19.55 27.42 -41.75
N LEU A 5 19.86 26.88 -40.58
CA LEU A 5 19.48 25.52 -40.18
C LEU A 5 18.20 25.65 -39.37
N THR A 6 17.11 25.20 -39.99
CA THR A 6 15.79 25.04 -39.40
C THR A 6 15.87 24.04 -38.25
N GLY A 7 15.75 24.53 -37.02
CA GLY A 7 15.59 23.69 -35.83
C GLY A 7 14.12 23.31 -35.66
N LEU A 8 13.75 22.09 -36.05
CA LEU A 8 12.53 21.43 -35.58
C LEU A 8 12.94 20.46 -34.47
N ALA A 9 12.90 20.92 -33.22
CA ALA A 9 12.91 20.04 -32.06
C ALA A 9 11.47 19.57 -31.83
N TRP A 10 11.14 18.38 -32.30
CA TRP A 10 9.95 17.65 -31.87
C TRP A 10 10.16 17.24 -30.41
N VAL A 11 9.58 18.00 -29.48
CA VAL A 11 9.42 17.53 -28.10
C VAL A 11 8.27 16.54 -28.12
N LEU A 12 8.58 15.26 -28.26
CA LEU A 12 7.67 14.19 -27.89
C LEU A 12 7.50 14.27 -26.36
N GLY A 13 6.49 15.01 -25.92
CA GLY A 13 6.01 14.91 -24.55
C GLY A 13 5.59 13.46 -24.33
N ALA A 14 6.22 12.80 -23.36
CA ALA A 14 5.78 11.50 -22.88
C ALA A 14 4.34 11.68 -22.38
N VAL A 15 3.37 11.21 -23.17
CA VAL A 15 2.00 11.06 -22.71
C VAL A 15 2.03 9.83 -21.81
N SER A 16 2.34 10.04 -20.53
CA SER A 16 2.01 9.03 -19.53
C SER A 16 0.52 8.73 -19.71
N PRO A 17 0.11 7.45 -19.79
CA PRO A 17 -1.30 7.12 -19.84
C PRO A 17 -1.96 7.77 -18.64
N ALA A 18 -2.76 8.82 -18.88
CA ALA A 18 -3.52 9.46 -17.84
C ALA A 18 -4.64 8.48 -17.50
N TRP A 19 -4.44 7.69 -16.45
CA TRP A 19 -5.49 6.86 -15.92
C TRP A 19 -6.65 7.75 -15.50
N ALA A 20 -7.89 7.27 -15.72
CA ALA A 20 -9.05 7.97 -15.23
C ALA A 20 -8.89 8.17 -13.72
N ALA A 21 -9.39 9.30 -13.20
CA ALA A 21 -9.41 9.49 -11.76
C ALA A 21 -10.19 8.31 -11.13
N PRO A 22 -9.69 7.74 -10.02
CA PRO A 22 -10.30 6.55 -9.44
C PRO A 22 -11.73 6.85 -9.01
N ASP A 23 -12.62 5.87 -9.20
CA ASP A 23 -13.96 5.96 -8.69
C ASP A 23 -14.03 5.71 -7.17
N ALA A 24 -15.23 5.84 -6.60
CA ALA A 24 -15.41 5.69 -5.16
C ALA A 24 -15.11 4.26 -4.65
N SER A 25 -15.29 3.24 -5.50
CA SER A 25 -15.00 1.85 -5.16
C SER A 25 -13.51 1.58 -5.16
N GLU A 26 -12.78 2.10 -6.15
CA GLU A 26 -11.32 2.00 -6.22
C GLU A 26 -10.67 2.78 -5.07
N GLN A 27 -11.20 3.96 -4.71
CA GLN A 27 -10.74 4.69 -3.52
C GLN A 27 -10.98 3.90 -2.23
N ALA A 28 -12.15 3.26 -2.08
CA ALA A 28 -12.44 2.42 -0.91
C ALA A 28 -11.52 1.19 -0.84
N GLN A 29 -11.13 0.64 -1.99
CA GLN A 29 -10.14 -0.43 -2.10
C GLN A 29 -8.77 0.04 -1.58
N TYR A 30 -8.29 1.20 -2.04
CA TYR A 30 -7.07 1.81 -1.54
C TYR A 30 -7.11 2.04 -0.03
N ASP A 31 -8.21 2.60 0.49
CA ASP A 31 -8.39 2.83 1.92
C ASP A 31 -8.34 1.52 2.72
N SER A 32 -8.90 0.43 2.15
CA SER A 32 -8.84 -0.92 2.73
C SER A 32 -7.40 -1.44 2.81
N PHE A 33 -6.56 -1.20 1.79
CA PHE A 33 -5.14 -1.58 1.85
C PHE A 33 -4.39 -0.83 2.96
N VAL A 34 -4.69 0.46 3.16
CA VAL A 34 -4.11 1.24 4.26
C VAL A 34 -4.53 0.68 5.63
N MET A 35 -5.82 0.36 5.80
CA MET A 35 -6.30 -0.26 7.03
C MET A 35 -5.67 -1.64 7.26
N ALA A 36 -5.55 -2.46 6.21
CA ALA A 36 -4.95 -3.80 6.29
C ALA A 36 -3.48 -3.75 6.74
N ALA A 37 -2.68 -2.86 6.15
CA ALA A 37 -1.29 -2.65 6.58
C ALA A 37 -1.20 -2.18 8.05
N GLY A 38 -2.13 -1.30 8.47
CA GLY A 38 -2.28 -0.93 9.87
C GLY A 38 -2.58 -2.14 10.76
N ALA A 39 -3.51 -3.00 10.33
CA ALA A 39 -3.90 -4.21 11.05
C ALA A 39 -2.77 -5.22 11.19
N SER A 40 -2.00 -5.49 10.13
CA SER A 40 -0.78 -6.31 10.20
C SER A 40 0.18 -5.79 11.27
N ASN A 41 0.41 -4.47 11.31
CA ASN A 41 1.27 -3.84 12.31
C ASN A 41 0.72 -3.98 13.75
N GLY A 42 -0.57 -3.70 13.95
CA GLY A 42 -1.23 -3.82 15.26
C GLY A 42 -1.26 -5.26 15.78
N ALA A 43 -1.53 -6.22 14.90
CA ALA A 43 -1.51 -7.64 15.21
C ALA A 43 -0.09 -8.11 15.57
N ALA A 44 0.92 -7.71 14.80
CA ALA A 44 2.33 -8.02 15.09
C ALA A 44 2.77 -7.48 16.46
N ARG A 45 2.32 -6.26 16.82
CA ARG A 45 2.54 -5.69 18.16
C ARG A 45 1.92 -6.57 19.25
N ALA A 46 0.66 -7.01 19.10
CA ALA A 46 0.02 -7.92 20.05
C ALA A 46 0.77 -9.26 20.19
N CYS A 47 1.44 -9.68 19.13
CA CYS A 47 2.28 -10.87 19.07
C CYS A 47 3.74 -10.67 19.51
N GLY A 48 4.12 -9.48 19.99
CA GLY A 48 5.43 -9.22 20.56
C GLY A 48 6.52 -8.85 19.56
N ALA A 49 6.16 -8.37 18.35
CA ALA A 49 7.12 -7.74 17.46
C ALA A 49 7.82 -6.56 18.15
N SER A 50 9.10 -6.34 17.81
CA SER A 50 9.89 -5.27 18.43
C SER A 50 9.47 -3.88 17.91
N GLU A 51 9.61 -2.84 18.75
CA GLU A 51 9.30 -1.46 18.31
C GLU A 51 10.12 -1.01 17.08
N PRO A 52 11.42 -1.34 16.93
CA PRO A 52 12.14 -1.07 15.68
C PRO A 52 11.51 -1.73 14.46
N ASP A 53 11.06 -2.98 14.57
CA ASP A 53 10.43 -3.69 13.45
C ASP A 53 9.07 -3.07 13.10
N LEU A 54 8.28 -2.71 14.11
CA LEU A 54 6.98 -2.05 13.94
C LEU A 54 7.13 -0.68 13.27
N ALA A 55 8.13 0.10 13.69
CA ALA A 55 8.43 1.40 13.11
C ALA A 55 8.91 1.27 11.66
N GLN A 56 9.77 0.27 11.37
CA GLN A 56 10.20 0.00 10.00
C GLN A 56 9.01 -0.38 9.12
N HIS A 57 8.15 -1.30 9.56
CA HIS A 57 6.96 -1.68 8.81
C HIS A 57 6.06 -0.48 8.51
N GLN A 58 5.79 0.35 9.50
CA GLN A 58 4.99 1.57 9.30
C GLN A 58 5.64 2.52 8.28
N ALA A 59 6.95 2.71 8.32
CA ALA A 59 7.67 3.54 7.36
C ALA A 59 7.61 2.96 5.94
N THR A 60 7.81 1.65 5.78
CA THR A 60 7.71 0.93 4.50
C THR A 60 6.30 1.04 3.92
N ALA A 61 5.28 0.69 4.71
CA ALA A 61 3.88 0.78 4.30
C ALA A 61 3.51 2.21 3.87
N ARG A 62 3.93 3.23 4.64
CA ARG A 62 3.67 4.63 4.32
C ARG A 62 4.34 5.05 3.02
N LYS A 63 5.63 4.75 2.85
CA LYS A 63 6.35 5.05 1.61
C LYS A 63 5.62 4.45 0.40
N ASN A 64 5.33 3.15 0.45
CA ASN A 64 4.82 2.43 -0.70
C ASN A 64 3.36 2.79 -1.01
N LEU A 65 2.48 2.88 0.00
CA LEU A 65 1.07 3.21 -0.21
C LEU A 65 0.84 4.68 -0.60
N LEU A 66 1.71 5.60 -0.18
CA LEU A 66 1.66 6.98 -0.67
C LEU A 66 2.15 7.08 -2.12
N GLN A 67 3.17 6.29 -2.49
CA GLN A 67 3.60 6.19 -3.87
C GLN A 67 2.52 5.58 -4.76
N TYR A 68 1.86 4.51 -4.30
CA TYR A 68 0.72 3.90 -5.00
C TYR A 68 -0.42 4.90 -5.17
N ALA A 69 -0.80 5.63 -4.12
CA ALA A 69 -1.82 6.67 -4.23
C ALA A 69 -1.48 7.73 -5.28
N GLN A 70 -0.22 8.17 -5.31
CA GLN A 70 0.25 9.13 -6.30
C GLN A 70 0.23 8.56 -7.73
N GLU A 71 0.64 7.31 -7.92
CA GLU A 71 0.69 6.65 -9.24
C GLU A 71 -0.72 6.47 -9.82
N TYR A 72 -1.69 6.08 -9.00
CA TYR A 72 -3.05 5.75 -9.42
C TYR A 72 -4.08 6.86 -9.18
N GLY A 73 -3.65 8.02 -8.65
CA GLY A 73 -4.53 9.18 -8.44
C GLY A 73 -5.47 9.08 -7.23
N PHE A 74 -5.22 8.17 -6.29
CA PHE A 74 -5.99 8.05 -5.05
C PHE A 74 -5.72 9.23 -4.08
N SER A 75 -6.74 9.58 -3.29
CA SER A 75 -6.58 10.48 -2.16
C SER A 75 -5.89 9.74 -1.00
N ALA A 76 -4.76 10.27 -0.54
CA ALA A 76 -4.05 9.77 0.63
C ALA A 76 -4.29 10.61 1.91
N GLY A 77 -5.23 11.57 1.88
CA GLY A 77 -5.48 12.48 3.00
C GLY A 77 -5.93 11.78 4.29
N GLY A 78 -6.53 10.60 4.18
CA GLY A 78 -6.96 9.77 5.30
C GLY A 78 -5.91 8.78 5.82
N TYR A 79 -4.71 8.73 5.22
CA TYR A 79 -3.75 7.65 5.43
C TYR A 79 -3.45 7.38 6.92
N ASP A 80 -3.00 8.40 7.67
CA ASP A 80 -2.55 8.22 9.04
C ASP A 80 -3.70 7.75 9.96
N ALA A 81 -4.92 8.27 9.74
CA ALA A 81 -6.11 7.89 10.50
C ALA A 81 -6.55 6.44 10.20
N LEU A 82 -6.54 6.05 8.92
CA LEU A 82 -6.89 4.69 8.50
C LEU A 82 -5.86 3.67 9.00
N PHE A 83 -4.57 3.99 8.90
CA PHE A 83 -3.49 3.12 9.39
C PHE A 83 -3.58 2.94 10.91
N GLN A 84 -3.79 4.02 11.66
CA GLN A 84 -3.98 3.97 13.11
C GLN A 84 -5.24 3.17 13.50
N LYS A 85 -6.33 3.33 12.77
CA LYS A 85 -7.55 2.53 12.96
C LYS A 85 -7.25 1.04 12.74
N GLY A 86 -6.55 0.71 11.65
CA GLY A 86 -6.08 -0.65 11.37
C GLY A 86 -5.25 -1.22 12.52
N GLN A 87 -4.28 -0.45 13.06
CA GLN A 87 -3.48 -0.89 14.21
C GLN A 87 -4.34 -1.28 15.41
N ALA A 88 -5.37 -0.48 15.72
CA ALA A 88 -6.28 -0.78 16.82
C ALA A 88 -7.10 -2.05 16.57
N GLU A 89 -7.61 -2.23 15.34
CA GLU A 89 -8.39 -3.41 14.95
C GLU A 89 -7.55 -4.68 14.95
N GLY A 90 -6.37 -4.68 14.32
CA GLY A 90 -5.46 -5.83 14.30
C GLY A 90 -5.00 -6.25 15.69
N LYS A 91 -4.72 -5.28 16.58
CA LYS A 91 -4.42 -5.58 17.99
C LYS A 91 -5.61 -6.23 18.69
N THR A 92 -6.81 -5.67 18.52
CA THR A 92 -8.05 -6.17 19.15
C THR A 92 -8.34 -7.60 18.72
N MET A 93 -8.20 -7.89 17.42
CA MET A 93 -8.37 -9.22 16.84
C MET A 93 -7.44 -10.25 17.50
N MET A 94 -6.16 -9.92 17.66
CA MET A 94 -5.21 -10.83 18.30
C MET A 94 -5.50 -11.03 19.80
N ASP A 95 -5.92 -9.97 20.50
CA ASP A 95 -6.34 -10.07 21.89
C ASP A 95 -7.59 -10.96 22.05
N GLU A 96 -8.51 -10.94 21.08
CA GLU A 96 -9.69 -11.83 21.03
C GLU A 96 -9.33 -13.28 20.75
N MET A 97 -8.46 -13.54 19.78
CA MET A 97 -7.96 -14.88 19.47
C MET A 97 -7.28 -15.50 20.70
N LYS A 98 -6.42 -14.74 21.36
CA LYS A 98 -5.73 -15.17 22.58
C LYS A 98 -6.71 -15.50 23.70
N ARG A 99 -7.73 -14.67 23.92
CA ARG A 99 -8.80 -14.94 24.91
C ARG A 99 -9.59 -16.21 24.57
N SER A 100 -9.72 -16.52 23.29
CA SER A 100 -10.44 -17.70 22.79
C SER A 100 -9.56 -18.96 22.72
N GLY A 101 -8.29 -18.90 23.15
CA GLY A 101 -7.36 -20.02 23.14
C GLY A 101 -6.74 -20.34 21.77
N VAL A 102 -6.88 -19.44 20.79
CA VAL A 102 -6.30 -19.59 19.44
C VAL A 102 -4.98 -18.83 19.37
N ASP A 103 -3.89 -19.52 19.03
CA ASP A 103 -2.60 -18.89 18.75
C ASP A 103 -2.46 -18.58 17.25
N GLY A 104 -2.70 -17.32 16.88
CA GLY A 104 -2.47 -16.82 15.53
C GLY A 104 -1.09 -16.20 15.31
N CYS A 105 -0.24 -16.09 16.34
CA CYS A 105 0.93 -15.23 16.28
C CYS A 105 2.01 -15.72 15.32
N ARG A 106 2.12 -17.03 15.12
CA ARG A 106 3.04 -17.58 14.12
C ARG A 106 2.72 -17.09 12.70
N GLY A 107 1.44 -17.06 12.32
CA GLY A 107 1.01 -16.61 11.00
C GLY A 107 1.20 -15.12 10.82
N VAL A 108 0.74 -14.34 11.81
CA VAL A 108 0.85 -12.88 11.82
C VAL A 108 2.30 -12.43 11.71
N LEU A 109 3.20 -12.97 12.53
CA LEU A 109 4.60 -12.59 12.49
C LEU A 109 5.27 -12.99 11.17
N GLY A 110 4.84 -14.09 10.53
CA GLY A 110 5.31 -14.46 9.20
C GLY A 110 5.00 -13.39 8.14
N GLY A 111 3.73 -13.01 8.01
CA GLY A 111 3.30 -11.98 7.05
C GLY A 111 3.91 -10.61 7.34
N PHE A 112 3.91 -10.20 8.61
CA PHE A 112 4.51 -8.95 9.06
C PHE A 112 5.99 -8.82 8.67
N GLN A 113 6.77 -9.90 8.75
CA GLN A 113 8.19 -9.86 8.39
C GLN A 113 8.39 -9.63 6.89
N SER A 114 7.53 -10.21 6.04
CA SER A 114 7.52 -9.93 4.61
C SER A 114 7.12 -8.48 4.32
N GLU A 115 6.00 -8.02 4.87
CA GLU A 115 5.49 -6.67 4.66
C GLU A 115 6.48 -5.58 5.13
N ARG A 116 7.20 -5.83 6.22
CA ARG A 116 8.15 -4.87 6.83
C ARG A 116 9.24 -4.42 5.86
N VAL A 117 9.72 -5.32 5.01
CA VAL A 117 10.84 -5.09 4.10
C VAL A 117 10.41 -5.10 2.63
N MET A 118 9.11 -5.18 2.37
CA MET A 118 8.54 -5.26 1.04
C MET A 118 8.83 -3.99 0.22
N GLU A 119 9.41 -4.17 -0.96
CA GLU A 119 9.66 -3.06 -1.87
C GLU A 119 8.39 -2.67 -2.64
N TYR A 120 8.39 -1.47 -3.22
CA TYR A 120 7.20 -0.91 -3.87
C TYR A 120 6.61 -1.81 -4.97
N GLU A 121 7.44 -2.32 -5.88
CA GLU A 121 6.98 -3.17 -6.98
C GLU A 121 6.44 -4.52 -6.48
N GLU A 122 7.01 -5.06 -5.41
CA GLU A 122 6.51 -6.29 -4.77
C GLU A 122 5.13 -6.03 -4.14
N MET A 123 4.98 -4.93 -3.41
CA MET A 123 3.68 -4.52 -2.86
C MET A 123 2.65 -4.33 -3.96
N LYS A 124 2.99 -3.60 -5.03
CA LYS A 124 2.09 -3.34 -6.15
C LYS A 124 1.59 -4.63 -6.80
N ASN A 125 2.47 -5.62 -7.00
CA ASN A 125 2.08 -6.92 -7.51
C ASN A 125 1.18 -7.69 -6.54
N ALA A 126 1.47 -7.65 -5.23
CA ALA A 126 0.61 -8.28 -4.22
C ALA A 126 -0.79 -7.64 -4.16
N LEU A 127 -0.90 -6.32 -4.33
CA LEU A 127 -2.18 -5.63 -4.41
C LEU A 127 -2.95 -6.01 -5.68
N ALA A 128 -2.26 -6.13 -6.82
CA ALA A 128 -2.88 -6.58 -8.06
C ALA A 128 -3.40 -8.02 -7.96
N GLU A 129 -2.67 -8.92 -7.30
CA GLU A 129 -3.09 -10.31 -7.09
C GLU A 129 -4.39 -10.41 -6.29
N VAL A 130 -4.57 -9.54 -5.29
CA VAL A 130 -5.78 -9.51 -4.45
C VAL A 130 -6.94 -8.79 -5.12
N ASN A 131 -6.67 -7.95 -6.12
CA ASN A 131 -7.66 -7.08 -6.76
C ASN A 131 -7.97 -7.46 -8.23
N ASP A 132 -7.58 -8.66 -8.66
CA ASP A 132 -7.72 -9.16 -10.04
C ASP A 132 -7.06 -8.25 -11.11
N GLY A 133 -6.07 -7.45 -10.72
CA GLY A 133 -5.35 -6.52 -11.60
C GLY A 133 -5.02 -5.18 -10.94
N LEU A 134 -4.26 -4.35 -11.66
CA LEU A 134 -4.01 -2.97 -11.27
C LEU A 134 -5.22 -2.09 -11.62
N PRO A 135 -5.46 -0.98 -10.88
CA PRO A 135 -6.54 -0.06 -11.20
C PRO A 135 -6.47 0.41 -12.66
N GLY A 136 -7.62 0.41 -13.32
CA GLY A 136 -7.74 0.73 -14.75
C GLY A 136 -7.33 -0.38 -15.72
N GLU A 137 -6.87 -1.54 -15.26
CA GLU A 137 -6.79 -2.75 -16.09
C GLU A 137 -8.17 -3.43 -16.13
N ASP A 138 -8.70 -3.70 -17.32
CA ASP A 138 -9.91 -4.50 -17.46
C ASP A 138 -9.65 -5.90 -16.88
N ALA A 139 -10.47 -6.34 -15.91
CA ALA A 139 -10.44 -7.70 -15.40
C ALA A 139 -10.59 -8.68 -16.58
N LYS A 140 -9.63 -9.59 -16.74
CA LYS A 140 -9.62 -10.55 -17.86
C LYS A 140 -10.62 -11.68 -17.67
#